data_AF-A0A847IWP3-F1
#
_entry.id   AF-A0A847IWP3-F1
#
_cell.length_a   1.000
_cell.length_b   1.000
_cell.length_c   1.000
_cell.angle_alpha   90.00
_cell.angle_beta   90.00
_cell.angle_gamma   90.00
#
_symmetry.space_group_name_H-M   'P 1'
#
loop_
_entity.id
_entity.type
_entity.pdbx_description
1 polymer ?
#
loop_
_entity_poly.entity_id
_entity_poly.type
_entity_poly.pdbx_seq_one_letter_code
_entity_poly.pdbx_strand_id
1 'polypeptide(L)'
;PTEPWILNTFADAIKRGIVILNVTQCHGGRVEMEKYQTGFALKKIGILSGSDITTEAAVTKLMYVLGNYQKYDDVVMALTTPLAGEMNNKGAVDNVDFY
;
A
#
# COMPACT_ATOMS: atom_id res chain seq x y z
N PRO A 1 -3.72 -12.35 7.72
CA PRO A 1 -3.44 -13.61 7.00
C PRO A 1 -1.95 -13.96 7.09
N THR A 2 -1.62 -15.08 7.73
CA THR A 2 -0.22 -15.55 7.90
C THR A 2 0.06 -16.85 7.16
N GLU A 3 -0.95 -17.40 6.46
CA GLU A 3 -0.79 -18.65 5.72
C GLU A 3 0.26 -18.48 4.60
N PRO A 4 1.19 -19.42 4.43
CA PRO A 4 2.28 -19.27 3.45
C PRO A 4 1.80 -19.06 2.01
N TRP A 5 0.69 -19.71 1.62
CA TRP A 5 0.19 -19.66 0.25
C TRP A 5 -0.24 -18.26 -0.18
N ILE A 6 -0.86 -17.48 0.71
CA ILE A 6 -1.33 -16.13 0.39
C ILE A 6 -0.16 -15.14 0.34
N LEU A 7 0.83 -15.31 1.24
CA LEU A 7 2.06 -14.50 1.21
C LEU A 7 2.85 -14.73 -0.08
N ASN A 8 2.98 -15.99 -0.52
CA ASN A 8 3.61 -16.32 -1.80
C ASN A 8 2.85 -15.73 -2.98
N THR A 9 1.51 -15.78 -2.96
CA THR A 9 0.66 -15.19 -4.00
C THR A 9 0.90 -13.68 -4.12
N PHE A 10 1.02 -12.96 -3.00
CA PHE A 10 1.33 -11.54 -3.01
C PHE A 10 2.75 -11.26 -3.53
N ALA A 11 3.74 -12.05 -3.10
CA ALA A 11 5.11 -11.90 -3.59
C ALA A 11 5.20 -12.10 -5.11
N ASP A 12 4.50 -13.09 -5.66
CA ASP A 12 4.48 -13.34 -7.11
C ASP A 12 3.69 -12.28 -7.89
N ALA A 13 2.68 -11.65 -7.29
CA ALA A 13 2.02 -10.49 -7.88
C ALA A 13 2.95 -9.27 -7.95
N ILE A 14 3.65 -8.96 -6.85
CA ILE A 14 4.58 -7.83 -6.79
C ILE A 14 5.77 -8.03 -7.74
N LYS A 15 6.31 -9.25 -7.86
CA LYS A 15 7.35 -9.59 -8.86
C LYS A 15 6.90 -9.35 -10.31
N ARG A 16 5.60 -9.37 -10.59
CA ARG A 16 5.02 -9.06 -11.92
C ARG A 16 4.74 -7.57 -12.12
N GLY A 17 5.10 -6.72 -11.16
CA GLY A 17 4.83 -5.28 -11.19
C GLY A 17 3.40 -4.90 -10.80
N ILE A 18 2.66 -5.82 -10.15
CA ILE A 18 1.30 -5.53 -9.66
C ILE A 18 1.41 -4.84 -8.30
N VAL A 19 0.87 -3.63 -8.20
CA VAL A 19 0.79 -2.90 -6.93
C VAL A 19 -0.34 -3.44 -6.06
N ILE A 20 -0.05 -3.63 -4.78
CA ILE A 20 -1.03 -4.04 -3.77
C ILE A 20 -1.06 -2.98 -2.67
N LEU A 21 -2.25 -2.40 -2.43
CA LEU A 21 -2.49 -1.41 -1.38
C LEU A 21 -3.30 -2.03 -0.25
N ASN A 22 -2.74 -2.06 0.95
CA ASN A 22 -3.40 -2.56 2.16
C ASN A 22 -4.21 -1.43 2.83
N VAL A 23 -5.53 -1.57 2.88
CA VAL A 23 -6.47 -0.57 3.41
C VAL A 23 -7.28 -1.18 4.56
N THR A 24 -7.55 -0.41 5.61
CA THR A 24 -8.37 -0.85 6.74
C THR A 24 -9.86 -0.79 6.39
N GLN A 25 -10.63 -1.77 6.82
CA GLN A 25 -12.09 -1.80 6.64
C GLN A 25 -12.86 -1.13 7.79
N CYS A 26 -12.15 -0.64 8.81
CA CYS A 26 -12.79 0.07 9.91
C CYS A 26 -13.25 1.47 9.44
N HIS A 27 -14.51 1.84 9.78
CA HIS A 27 -15.07 3.16 9.48
C HIS A 27 -14.30 4.33 10.12
N GLY A 28 -13.48 4.03 11.14
CA GLY A 28 -12.47 4.93 11.71
C GLY A 28 -11.25 4.13 12.13
N GLY A 29 -10.05 4.64 11.82
CA GLY A 29 -8.79 3.99 12.15
C GLY A 29 -7.76 4.10 11.02
N ARG A 30 -6.54 3.64 11.29
CA ARG A 30 -5.41 3.69 10.37
C ARG A 30 -4.80 2.31 10.21
N VAL A 31 -4.32 1.98 9.02
CA VAL A 31 -3.47 0.81 8.80
C VAL A 31 -2.12 1.05 9.45
N GLU A 32 -1.81 0.27 10.48
CA GLU A 32 -0.53 0.28 11.16
C GLU A 32 0.17 -1.06 10.92
N MET A 33 0.91 -1.14 9.80
CA MET A 33 1.63 -2.37 9.46
C MET A 33 2.77 -2.71 10.42
N GLU A 34 3.18 -1.77 11.27
CA GLU A 34 4.31 -1.95 12.20
C GLU A 34 3.91 -2.60 13.53
N LYS A 35 2.62 -2.64 13.86
CA LYS A 35 2.15 -3.14 15.16
C LYS A 35 2.00 -4.66 15.24
N TYR A 36 2.08 -5.38 14.13
CA TYR A 36 1.84 -6.82 14.09
C TYR A 36 2.87 -7.56 13.24
N GLN A 37 3.27 -8.77 13.66
CA GLN A 37 4.17 -9.65 12.90
C GLN A 37 3.73 -9.84 11.45
N THR A 38 2.41 -9.93 11.23
CA THR A 38 1.80 -10.03 9.90
C THR A 38 2.02 -8.78 9.06
N GLY A 39 1.87 -7.59 9.64
CA GLY A 39 2.06 -6.33 8.91
C GLY A 39 3.51 -6.12 8.47
N PHE A 40 4.47 -6.54 9.30
CA PHE A 40 5.89 -6.52 8.94
C PHE A 40 6.22 -7.48 7.79
N ALA A 41 5.60 -8.67 7.77
CA ALA A 41 5.74 -9.61 6.66
C ALA A 41 5.18 -9.04 5.35
N LEU A 42 4.02 -8.37 5.38
CA LEU A 42 3.42 -7.72 4.20
C LEU A 42 4.28 -6.56 3.68
N LYS A 43 4.82 -5.73 4.59
CA LYS A 43 5.77 -4.64 4.26
C LYS A 43 7.01 -5.21 3.57
N LYS A 44 7.60 -6.29 4.10
CA LYS A 44 8.75 -6.99 3.51
C LYS A 44 8.48 -7.57 2.12
N ILE A 45 7.24 -7.98 1.84
CA ILE A 45 6.84 -8.49 0.52
C ILE A 45 6.70 -7.34 -0.50
N GLY A 46 6.60 -6.08 -0.06
CA GLY A 46 6.44 -4.90 -0.91
C GLY A 46 4.99 -4.40 -1.00
N ILE A 47 4.10 -4.85 -0.11
CA ILE A 47 2.72 -4.35 -0.05
C ILE A 47 2.72 -2.94 0.54
N LEU A 48 1.99 -2.02 -0.10
CA LEU A 48 1.90 -0.62 0.29
C LEU A 48 0.88 -0.41 1.42
N SER A 49 1.13 0.57 2.28
CA SER A 49 0.16 1.01 3.30
C SER A 49 -0.78 2.05 2.73
N GLY A 50 -2.09 1.82 2.86
CA GLY A 50 -3.11 2.84 2.63
C GLY A 50 -3.23 3.86 3.77
N SER A 51 -2.51 3.67 4.89
CA SER A 51 -2.65 4.53 6.08
C SER A 51 -4.12 4.64 6.51
N ASP A 52 -4.67 5.84 6.60
CA ASP A 52 -5.99 6.21 7.09
C ASP A 52 -6.93 6.60 5.94
N ILE A 53 -6.56 6.24 4.70
CA ILE A 53 -7.45 6.40 3.55
C ILE A 53 -8.70 5.56 3.73
N THR A 54 -9.85 6.10 3.31
CA THR A 54 -11.08 5.30 3.22
C THR A 54 -11.01 4.33 2.05
N THR A 55 -11.83 3.28 2.08
CA THR A 55 -11.86 2.30 0.99
C THR A 55 -12.27 2.94 -0.34
N GLU A 56 -13.24 3.85 -0.32
CA GLU A 56 -13.74 4.57 -1.50
C GLU A 56 -12.67 5.48 -2.09
N ALA A 57 -11.95 6.21 -1.24
CA ALA A 57 -10.86 7.07 -1.65
C ALA A 57 -9.69 6.24 -2.21
N ALA A 58 -9.39 5.07 -1.63
CA ALA A 58 -8.34 4.18 -2.14
C ALA A 58 -8.65 3.65 -3.54
N VAL A 59 -9.88 3.19 -3.79
CA VAL A 59 -10.29 2.72 -5.12
C VAL A 59 -10.21 3.86 -6.14
N THR A 60 -10.71 5.04 -5.78
CA THR A 60 -10.64 6.24 -6.64
C THR A 60 -9.20 6.62 -6.95
N LYS A 61 -8.34 6.63 -5.94
CA LYS A 61 -6.93 6.97 -6.07
C LYS A 61 -6.19 5.95 -6.94
N LEU A 62 -6.48 4.65 -6.79
CA LEU A 62 -5.92 3.60 -7.65
C LEU A 62 -6.28 3.82 -9.12
N MET A 63 -7.56 4.07 -9.43
CA MET A 63 -8.01 4.34 -10.79
C MET A 63 -7.32 5.58 -11.37
N TYR A 64 -7.25 6.67 -10.59
CA TYR A 64 -6.60 7.91 -11.01
C TYR A 64 -5.10 7.71 -11.27
N VAL A 65 -4.37 7.12 -10.32
CA VAL A 65 -2.92 6.95 -10.43
C VAL A 65 -2.56 6.02 -11.60
N LEU A 66 -3.24 4.88 -11.74
CA LEU A 66 -2.97 3.95 -12.84
C LEU A 66 -3.31 4.53 -14.23
N GLY A 67 -4.21 5.52 -14.29
CA GLY A 67 -4.52 6.25 -15.52
C GLY A 67 -3.52 7.36 -15.88
N ASN A 68 -2.73 7.85 -14.90
CA ASN A 68 -1.85 9.02 -15.08
C ASN A 68 -0.35 8.70 -14.97
N TYR A 69 0.02 7.56 -14.39
CA TYR A 69 1.41 7.15 -14.19
C TYR A 69 1.66 5.77 -14.79
N GLN A 70 2.82 5.60 -15.45
CA GLN A 70 3.20 4.34 -16.11
C GLN A 70 4.37 3.63 -15.44
N LYS A 71 5.26 4.37 -14.76
CA LYS A 71 6.40 3.78 -14.05
C LYS A 71 5.94 3.31 -12.67
N TYR A 72 6.38 2.12 -12.30
CA TYR A 72 6.03 1.50 -11.02
C TYR A 72 6.35 2.42 -9.83
N ASP A 73 7.54 3.03 -9.81
CA ASP A 73 7.96 3.92 -8.72
C ASP A 73 7.10 5.17 -8.60
N ASP A 74 6.66 5.73 -9.73
CA ASP A 74 5.76 6.89 -9.75
C ASP A 74 4.36 6.50 -9.22
N VAL A 75 3.87 5.31 -9.58
CA VAL A 75 2.61 4.75 -9.06
C VAL A 75 2.70 4.54 -7.54
N VAL A 76 3.78 3.93 -7.06
CA VAL A 76 4.02 3.71 -5.63
C VAL A 76 4.09 5.03 -4.87
N MET A 77 4.84 6.00 -5.40
CA MET A 77 4.98 7.32 -4.79
C MET A 77 3.62 8.02 -4.70
N ALA A 78 2.87 8.07 -5.80
CA ALA A 78 1.57 8.71 -5.84
C ALA A 78 0.54 8.03 -4.92
N LEU A 79 0.56 6.69 -4.79
CA LEU A 79 -0.36 5.97 -3.92
C LEU A 79 -0.07 6.19 -2.43
N THR A 80 1.20 6.35 -2.05
CA THR A 80 1.64 6.50 -0.66
C THR A 80 1.72 7.94 -0.17
N THR A 81 1.50 8.94 -1.04
CA THR A 81 1.55 10.37 -0.70
C THR A 81 0.17 11.02 -0.84
N PRO A 82 -0.24 11.93 0.06
CA PRO A 82 -1.53 12.63 -0.07
C PRO A 82 -1.59 13.44 -1.38
N LEU A 83 -2.64 13.26 -2.17
CA LEU A 83 -2.85 14.01 -3.42
C LEU A 83 -3.97 15.06 -3.30
N ALA A 84 -5.00 14.77 -2.52
CA ALA A 84 -6.19 15.61 -2.36
C ALA A 84 -6.71 15.65 -0.91
N GLY A 85 -5.88 15.27 0.07
CA GLY A 85 -6.26 15.21 1.48
C GLY A 85 -6.98 13.92 1.88
N GLU A 86 -6.90 12.87 1.05
CA GLU A 86 -7.53 11.57 1.26
C GLU A 86 -6.85 10.72 2.34
N MET A 87 -5.63 11.08 2.73
CA MET A 87 -4.86 10.46 3.81
C MET A 87 -4.00 11.51 4.50
N ASN A 88 -3.64 11.29 5.76
CA ASN A 88 -2.79 12.22 6.50
C ASN A 88 -1.30 12.02 6.18
N ASN A 89 -0.55 13.13 6.13
CA ASN A 89 0.88 13.14 5.84
C ASN A 89 1.74 12.72 7.07
N LYS A 90 1.50 11.52 7.61
CA LYS A 90 2.32 10.94 8.69
C LYS A 90 2.94 9.63 8.23
N GLY A 91 3.90 9.74 7.32
CA GLY A 91 4.69 8.62 6.81
C GLY A 91 5.48 8.91 5.53
N ALA A 92 5.94 10.14 5.31
CA ALA A 92 7.10 10.31 4.44
C ALA A 92 8.30 9.73 5.22
N VAL A 93 8.93 8.73 4.62
CA VAL A 93 10.15 8.03 5.05
C VAL A 93 9.98 6.99 6.17
N ASP A 94 9.61 5.76 5.79
CA ASP A 94 10.56 4.68 6.04
C ASP A 94 11.19 4.37 4.69
N ASN A 95 12.51 4.51 4.59
CA ASN A 95 13.26 4.09 3.42
C ASN A 95 12.89 2.64 3.10
N VAL A 96 12.07 2.45 2.08
CA VAL A 96 12.05 1.19 1.36
C VAL A 96 13.30 1.24 0.52
N ASP A 97 14.40 0.75 1.10
CA ASP A 97 15.50 0.28 0.29
C ASP A 97 14.92 -0.85 -0.59
N PHE A 98 14.53 -0.50 -1.81
CA PHE A 98 14.27 -1.46 -2.87
C PHE A 98 15.62 -2.06 -3.27
N TYR A 99 16.12 -3.00 -2.47
CA TYR A 99 17.16 -3.96 -2.87
C TYR A 99 16.51 -5.20 -3.46
#